data_AF-A0A453NK15-F1
#
_entry.id   AF-A0A453NK15-F1
#
_cell.length_a   1.000
_cell.length_b   1.000
_cell.length_c   1.000
_cell.angle_alpha   90.00
_cell.angle_beta   90.00
_cell.angle_gamma   90.00
#
_symmetry.space_group_name_H-M   'P 1'
#
loop_
_entity.id
_entity.type
_entity.pdbx_description
1 polymer ?
#
loop_
_entity_poly.entity_id
_entity_poly.type
_entity_poly.pdbx_seq_one_letter_code
_entity_poly.pdbx_strand_id
1 'polypeptide(L)'
;GVVRVEKVRGRSAVTRCFAKYPLKIIVPSKVGPASSGAVWLYVLTYGGGIVSGDKISCAVTVGDGCTAAMTTQASTKVYKAVGSKCSEQKQVFHVSGDSNLVIVDWFTSGRYESGEKWDFTSYKSVNHILLEEYQPLFIDSVLLEQGSDCTIAERMQEYNVVAMVVLLGPKLKHIQDQMQDEVKNVMSVQLHPPTSGGGRYAARPQALHPQSPPLVASCSPFSRMGTGMVARIVAVSTESVYTFLRHHLAALEPFLGVTPYSSS
;
A
#
# COMPACT_ATOMS: atom_id res chain seq x y z
N GLY A 1 -18.91 0.43 0.55
CA GLY A 1 -19.03 0.81 1.96
C GLY A 1 -18.66 2.26 2.13
N VAL A 2 -19.13 2.86 3.21
CA VAL A 2 -18.87 4.26 3.55
C VAL A 2 -18.55 4.33 5.04
N VAL A 3 -17.46 4.99 5.40
CA VAL A 3 -17.09 5.31 6.78
C VAL A 3 -16.87 6.80 6.92
N ARG A 4 -17.41 7.39 7.98
CA ARG A 4 -17.12 8.75 8.40
C ARG A 4 -16.64 8.77 9.83
N VAL A 5 -15.49 9.42 10.04
CA VAL A 5 -14.88 9.67 11.35
C VAL A 5 -14.95 11.17 11.63
N GLU A 6 -15.58 11.55 12.74
CA GLU A 6 -15.76 12.94 13.16
C GLU A 6 -15.39 13.13 14.63
N LYS A 7 -15.17 14.39 15.04
CA LYS A 7 -14.91 14.73 16.43
C LYS A 7 -16.20 14.67 17.25
N VAL A 8 -16.23 13.78 18.22
CA VAL A 8 -17.31 13.67 19.20
C VAL A 8 -16.71 13.85 20.59
N ARG A 9 -17.12 14.91 21.30
CA ARG A 9 -16.63 15.26 22.64
C ARG A 9 -15.09 15.30 22.71
N GLY A 10 -14.45 15.90 21.71
CA GLY A 10 -12.99 16.06 21.61
C GLY A 10 -12.22 14.82 21.13
N ARG A 11 -12.89 13.67 20.92
CA ARG A 11 -12.27 12.42 20.47
C ARG A 11 -12.73 12.04 19.07
N SER A 12 -11.88 11.34 18.33
CA SER A 12 -12.25 10.77 17.03
C SER A 12 -13.27 9.65 17.25
N ALA A 13 -14.38 9.65 16.52
CA ALA A 13 -15.40 8.62 16.61
C ALA A 13 -16.01 8.33 15.23
N VAL A 14 -16.40 7.08 14.99
CA VAL A 14 -17.16 6.73 13.78
C VAL A 14 -18.60 7.18 13.95
N THR A 15 -19.02 8.14 13.12
CA THR A 15 -20.40 8.66 13.12
C THR A 15 -21.25 8.05 12.02
N ARG A 16 -20.61 7.49 10.98
CA ARG A 16 -21.28 6.73 9.91
C ARG A 16 -20.44 5.53 9.54
N CYS A 17 -21.06 4.35 9.51
CA CYS A 17 -20.45 3.13 8.99
C CYS A 17 -21.51 2.32 8.26
N PHE A 18 -21.29 2.11 6.96
CA PHE A 18 -22.16 1.30 6.13
C PHE A 18 -21.31 0.37 5.28
N ALA A 19 -21.66 -0.91 5.27
CA ALA A 19 -21.04 -1.91 4.41
C ALA A 19 -22.13 -2.79 3.82
N LYS A 20 -21.90 -3.25 2.58
CA LYS A 20 -22.75 -4.19 1.86
C LYS A 20 -21.86 -5.31 1.36
N TYR A 21 -22.38 -6.53 1.33
CA TYR A 21 -21.71 -7.69 0.75
C TYR A 21 -21.03 -7.36 -0.60
N PRO A 22 -19.79 -7.82 -0.83
CA PRO A 22 -18.99 -8.67 0.06
C PRO A 22 -18.20 -7.89 1.13
N LEU A 23 -18.31 -6.57 1.21
CA LEU A 23 -17.55 -5.77 2.17
C LEU A 23 -18.10 -5.88 3.60
N LYS A 24 -17.22 -6.02 4.58
CA LYS A 24 -17.49 -5.84 6.02
C LYS A 24 -16.51 -4.85 6.61
N ILE A 25 -16.99 -4.04 7.56
CA ILE A 25 -16.16 -3.07 8.28
C ILE A 25 -16.38 -3.31 9.78
N ILE A 26 -15.30 -3.48 10.53
CA ILE A 26 -15.32 -3.65 11.98
C ILE A 26 -14.59 -2.46 12.61
N VAL A 27 -15.21 -1.88 13.65
CA VAL A 27 -14.69 -0.73 14.38
C VAL A 27 -14.51 -1.11 15.85
N PRO A 28 -13.36 -1.67 16.24
CA PRO A 28 -13.11 -2.00 17.64
C PRO A 28 -12.94 -0.75 18.50
N SER A 29 -13.35 -0.87 19.76
CA SER A 29 -13.30 0.23 20.74
C SER A 29 -11.97 0.33 21.49
N LYS A 30 -11.08 -0.68 21.39
CA LYS A 30 -9.81 -0.76 22.14
C LYS A 30 -8.73 -1.47 21.32
N VAL A 31 -7.89 -0.73 20.61
CA VAL A 31 -6.76 -1.27 19.83
C VAL A 31 -5.41 -0.72 20.28
N GLY A 32 -5.41 0.45 20.92
CA GLY A 32 -4.22 1.05 21.51
C GLY A 32 -4.54 1.75 22.83
N PRO A 33 -3.54 2.36 23.47
CA PRO A 33 -3.71 3.19 24.65
C PRO A 33 -4.80 4.24 24.43
N ALA A 34 -5.54 4.58 25.49
CA ALA A 34 -6.60 5.60 25.41
C ALA A 34 -6.09 6.99 24.97
N SER A 35 -4.77 7.21 25.03
CA SER A 35 -4.09 8.42 24.59
C SER A 35 -3.94 8.56 23.06
N SER A 36 -4.02 7.49 22.26
CA SER A 36 -3.73 7.59 20.81
C SER A 36 -4.82 8.32 20.01
N GLY A 37 -6.04 8.42 20.55
CA GLY A 37 -7.14 9.17 19.93
C GLY A 37 -7.55 8.70 18.52
N ALA A 38 -7.00 7.58 18.05
CA ALA A 38 -7.21 7.02 16.73
C ALA A 38 -8.36 6.01 16.70
N VAL A 39 -9.20 6.10 15.68
CA VAL A 39 -10.24 5.11 15.38
C VAL A 39 -9.66 4.03 14.48
N TRP A 40 -9.80 2.76 14.85
CA TRP A 40 -9.37 1.64 14.02
C TRP A 40 -10.53 1.11 13.18
N LEU A 41 -10.28 0.92 11.88
CA LEU A 41 -11.21 0.40 10.89
C LEU A 41 -10.61 -0.86 10.28
N TYR A 42 -11.18 -2.02 10.58
CA TYR A 42 -10.80 -3.28 9.96
C TYR A 42 -11.73 -3.56 8.78
N VAL A 43 -11.18 -3.48 7.57
CA VAL A 43 -11.88 -3.66 6.32
C VAL A 43 -11.64 -5.07 5.80
N LEU A 44 -12.73 -5.76 5.52
CA LEU A 44 -12.74 -7.20 5.26
C LEU A 44 -13.62 -7.48 4.06
N THR A 45 -13.32 -8.57 3.37
CA THR A 45 -14.20 -9.16 2.37
C THR A 45 -14.78 -10.46 2.92
N TYR A 46 -16.08 -10.67 2.73
CA TYR A 46 -16.76 -11.92 3.03
C TYR A 46 -16.37 -12.95 1.98
N GLY A 47 -16.10 -14.18 2.43
CA GLY A 47 -15.46 -15.19 1.60
C GLY A 47 -13.94 -15.07 1.64
N GLY A 48 -13.22 -16.11 1.24
CA GLY A 48 -11.76 -16.18 1.38
C GLY A 48 -10.96 -15.18 0.52
N GLY A 49 -11.61 -14.18 -0.09
CA GLY A 49 -11.03 -13.23 -1.03
C GLY A 49 -12.06 -12.60 -1.98
N ILE A 50 -11.56 -11.84 -2.95
CA ILE A 50 -12.32 -11.22 -4.05
C ILE A 50 -12.52 -12.26 -5.15
N VAL A 51 -13.76 -12.50 -5.57
CA VAL A 51 -14.09 -13.47 -6.64
C VAL A 51 -14.48 -12.78 -7.94
N SER A 52 -14.60 -13.56 -9.01
CA SER A 52 -14.83 -13.05 -10.36
C SER A 52 -16.06 -12.16 -10.47
N GLY A 53 -15.83 -10.91 -10.90
CA GLY A 53 -16.88 -9.91 -11.10
C GLY A 53 -17.23 -9.10 -9.85
N ASP A 54 -16.57 -9.37 -8.71
CA ASP A 54 -16.71 -8.54 -7.51
C ASP A 54 -16.22 -7.11 -7.79
N LYS A 55 -17.02 -6.15 -7.34
CA LYS A 55 -16.67 -4.73 -7.35
C LYS A 55 -16.78 -4.19 -5.94
N ILE A 56 -15.65 -3.98 -5.30
CA ILE A 56 -15.58 -3.54 -3.92
C ILE A 56 -15.17 -2.09 -3.91
N SER A 57 -16.07 -1.22 -3.48
CA SER A 57 -15.75 0.18 -3.26
C SER A 57 -15.90 0.55 -1.80
N CYS A 58 -14.90 1.23 -1.22
CA CYS A 58 -14.95 1.76 0.13
C CYS A 58 -14.57 3.25 0.11
N ALA A 59 -15.45 4.10 0.64
CA ALA A 59 -15.17 5.50 0.84
C ALA A 59 -14.94 5.80 2.33
N VAL A 60 -13.85 6.47 2.67
CA VAL A 60 -13.50 6.88 4.03
C VAL A 60 -13.35 8.39 4.06
N THR A 61 -14.08 9.03 4.97
CA THR A 61 -13.97 10.45 5.28
C THR A 61 -13.47 10.60 6.70
N VAL A 62 -12.37 11.33 6.88
CA VAL A 62 -11.82 11.67 8.20
C VAL A 62 -11.95 13.18 8.35
N GLY A 63 -12.78 13.62 9.30
CA GLY A 63 -13.01 15.04 9.56
C GLY A 63 -11.89 15.70 10.35
N ASP A 64 -11.92 17.03 10.42
CA ASP A 64 -10.88 17.85 11.01
C ASP A 64 -10.49 17.42 12.43
N GLY A 65 -9.18 17.36 12.67
CA GLY A 65 -8.60 16.93 13.95
C GLY A 65 -8.81 15.45 14.31
N CYS A 66 -9.47 14.65 13.47
CA CYS A 66 -9.64 13.22 13.70
C CYS A 66 -8.43 12.41 13.23
N THR A 67 -8.25 11.25 13.87
CA THR A 67 -7.27 10.25 13.46
C THR A 67 -7.99 8.94 13.22
N ALA A 68 -7.75 8.30 12.07
CA ALA A 68 -8.27 6.99 11.74
C ALA A 68 -7.16 6.10 11.17
N ALA A 69 -7.16 4.83 11.56
CA ALA A 69 -6.28 3.79 11.06
C ALA A 69 -7.15 2.76 10.34
N MET A 70 -6.97 2.61 9.02
CA MET A 70 -7.67 1.59 8.25
C MET A 70 -6.71 0.45 7.92
N THR A 71 -7.09 -0.77 8.24
CA THR A 71 -6.30 -1.98 7.98
C THR A 71 -7.19 -3.09 7.44
N THR A 72 -6.59 -4.10 6.82
CA THR A 72 -7.26 -5.35 6.44
C THR A 72 -6.84 -6.46 7.41
N GLN A 73 -7.69 -7.45 7.67
CA GLN A 73 -7.38 -8.51 8.63
C GLN A 73 -6.31 -9.49 8.13
N ALA A 74 -6.17 -9.63 6.82
CA ALA A 74 -5.27 -10.59 6.19
C ALA A 74 -5.06 -10.21 4.72
N SER A 75 -4.14 -10.91 4.04
CA SER A 75 -3.96 -10.81 2.60
C SER A 75 -5.26 -11.13 1.87
N THR A 76 -5.84 -10.12 1.23
CA THR A 76 -7.01 -10.30 0.36
C THR A 76 -6.62 -11.18 -0.83
N LYS A 77 -7.13 -12.42 -0.88
CA LYS A 77 -6.89 -13.30 -2.03
C LYS A 77 -7.73 -12.82 -3.20
N VAL A 78 -7.18 -12.80 -4.40
CA VAL A 78 -7.94 -12.53 -5.62
C VAL A 78 -8.04 -13.83 -6.40
N TYR A 79 -9.26 -14.28 -6.69
CA TYR A 79 -9.50 -15.51 -7.42
C TYR A 79 -9.56 -15.27 -8.92
N LYS A 80 -9.28 -16.31 -9.72
CA LYS A 80 -9.31 -16.25 -11.18
C LYS A 80 -10.67 -15.76 -11.69
N ALA A 81 -10.62 -14.95 -12.74
CA ALA A 81 -11.80 -14.49 -13.44
C ALA A 81 -12.49 -15.65 -14.19
N VAL A 82 -13.81 -15.60 -14.30
CA VAL A 82 -14.64 -16.49 -15.12
C VAL A 82 -15.18 -15.69 -16.29
N GLY A 83 -14.87 -16.11 -17.52
CA GLY A 83 -15.22 -15.37 -18.73
C GLY A 83 -14.51 -14.01 -18.81
N SER A 84 -15.24 -12.96 -19.20
CA SER A 84 -14.73 -11.58 -19.31
C SER A 84 -14.89 -10.72 -18.06
N LYS A 85 -15.21 -11.33 -16.90
CA LYS A 85 -15.50 -10.59 -15.67
C LYS A 85 -14.22 -10.17 -14.95
N CYS A 86 -13.98 -8.86 -14.88
CA CYS A 86 -12.90 -8.27 -14.08
C CYS A 86 -13.34 -8.04 -12.63
N SER A 87 -12.46 -8.35 -11.67
CA SER A 87 -12.63 -8.00 -10.26
C SER A 87 -11.91 -6.70 -9.94
N GLU A 88 -12.60 -5.80 -9.24
CA GLU A 88 -12.15 -4.43 -9.01
C GLU A 88 -12.24 -4.05 -7.52
N GLN A 89 -11.17 -3.45 -7.02
CA GLN A 89 -11.14 -2.77 -5.73
C GLN A 89 -10.96 -1.27 -5.94
N LYS A 90 -11.81 -0.45 -5.31
CA LYS A 90 -11.73 1.00 -5.34
C LYS A 90 -11.83 1.61 -3.94
N GLN A 91 -10.78 2.27 -3.51
CA GLN A 91 -10.73 3.01 -2.25
C GLN A 91 -10.78 4.50 -2.54
N VAL A 92 -11.64 5.22 -1.82
CA VAL A 92 -11.80 6.67 -1.93
C VAL A 92 -11.58 7.29 -0.57
N PHE A 93 -10.61 8.21 -0.49
CA PHE A 93 -10.25 8.92 0.73
C PHE A 93 -10.57 10.39 0.55
N HIS A 94 -11.41 10.93 1.44
CA HIS A 94 -11.71 12.36 1.50
C HIS A 94 -10.90 12.98 2.63
N VAL A 95 -10.08 13.97 2.30
CA VAL A 95 -9.16 14.64 3.22
C VAL A 95 -9.34 16.16 3.17
N SER A 96 -9.15 16.84 4.31
CA SER A 96 -9.04 18.30 4.41
C SER A 96 -7.61 18.79 4.11
N GLY A 97 -7.41 20.10 3.94
CA GLY A 97 -6.08 20.67 3.68
C GLY A 97 -5.02 20.44 4.77
N ASP A 98 -5.43 20.26 6.02
CA ASP A 98 -4.56 20.04 7.19
C ASP A 98 -4.55 18.56 7.68
N SER A 99 -5.30 17.70 6.99
CA SER A 99 -5.40 16.28 7.32
C SER A 99 -4.08 15.54 7.11
N ASN A 100 -3.97 14.39 7.80
CA ASN A 100 -2.86 13.46 7.63
C ASN A 100 -3.41 12.09 7.24
N LEU A 101 -2.83 11.47 6.22
CA LEU A 101 -3.28 10.22 5.63
C LEU A 101 -2.07 9.34 5.33
N VAL A 102 -2.12 8.10 5.82
CA VAL A 102 -1.20 7.02 5.44
C VAL A 102 -2.02 5.95 4.74
N ILE A 103 -1.65 5.60 3.50
CA ILE A 103 -2.20 4.43 2.81
C ILE A 103 -1.05 3.46 2.61
N VAL A 104 -1.27 2.20 2.95
CA VAL A 104 -0.42 1.09 2.52
C VAL A 104 -1.31 0.13 1.73
N ASP A 105 -1.02 -0.03 0.45
CA ASP A 105 -1.71 -0.97 -0.42
C ASP A 105 -0.67 -1.84 -1.11
N TRP A 106 -0.83 -3.16 -1.01
CA TRP A 106 0.12 -4.10 -1.56
C TRP A 106 -0.55 -5.40 -1.95
N PHE A 107 -0.03 -6.02 -3.00
CA PHE A 107 -0.54 -7.29 -3.54
C PHE A 107 0.64 -8.21 -3.89
N THR A 108 0.36 -9.51 -3.86
CA THR A 108 1.35 -10.55 -4.14
C THR A 108 1.05 -11.25 -5.45
N SER A 109 2.03 -12.01 -5.96
CA SER A 109 1.91 -12.83 -7.16
C SER A 109 0.92 -13.99 -7.01
N GLY A 110 0.30 -14.18 -5.86
CA GLY A 110 -0.59 -15.29 -5.57
C GLY A 110 0.02 -16.25 -4.55
N ARG A 111 -0.33 -17.54 -4.65
CA ARG A 111 0.20 -18.59 -3.78
C ARG A 111 1.54 -19.06 -4.31
N TYR A 112 2.54 -18.19 -4.28
CA TYR A 112 3.84 -18.48 -4.90
C TYR A 112 4.55 -19.68 -4.25
N GLU A 113 4.29 -19.99 -2.97
CA GLU A 113 4.75 -21.22 -2.31
C GLU A 113 4.12 -22.49 -2.90
N SER A 114 2.94 -22.37 -3.53
CA SER A 114 2.28 -23.43 -4.29
C SER A 114 2.61 -23.38 -5.80
N GLY A 115 3.57 -22.53 -6.21
CA GLY A 115 3.95 -22.34 -7.62
C GLY A 115 3.06 -21.38 -8.41
N GLU A 116 1.97 -20.88 -7.83
CA GLU A 116 1.07 -19.91 -8.48
C GLU A 116 1.69 -18.50 -8.41
N LYS A 117 2.23 -18.02 -9.54
CA LYS A 117 2.85 -16.70 -9.67
C LYS A 117 2.24 -15.93 -10.83
N TRP A 118 1.55 -14.85 -10.51
CA TRP A 118 0.89 -13.93 -11.44
C TRP A 118 -0.07 -14.63 -12.43
N ASP A 119 -0.71 -15.72 -11.99
CA ASP A 119 -1.53 -16.64 -12.80
C ASP A 119 -3.04 -16.30 -12.80
N PHE A 120 -3.39 -15.06 -12.46
CA PHE A 120 -4.75 -14.55 -12.57
C PHE A 120 -4.95 -13.83 -13.91
N THR A 121 -6.19 -13.74 -14.37
CA THR A 121 -6.53 -13.14 -15.68
C THR A 121 -6.44 -11.62 -15.66
N SER A 122 -7.10 -10.98 -14.68
CA SER A 122 -7.08 -9.54 -14.51
C SER A 122 -7.29 -9.17 -13.04
N TYR A 123 -6.65 -8.11 -12.58
CA TYR A 123 -6.93 -7.46 -11.31
C TYR A 123 -6.79 -5.95 -11.47
N LYS A 124 -7.77 -5.21 -10.93
CA LYS A 124 -7.76 -3.75 -10.91
C LYS A 124 -7.87 -3.23 -9.49
N SER A 125 -6.87 -2.45 -9.05
CA SER A 125 -6.90 -1.67 -7.81
C SER A 125 -6.88 -0.19 -8.13
N VAL A 126 -7.72 0.58 -7.45
CA VAL A 126 -7.80 2.03 -7.61
C VAL A 126 -7.83 2.70 -6.24
N ASN A 127 -6.88 3.59 -5.99
CA ASN A 127 -6.85 4.46 -4.82
C ASN A 127 -7.07 5.91 -5.27
N HIS A 128 -8.16 6.51 -4.82
CA HIS A 128 -8.49 7.92 -5.07
C HIS A 128 -8.39 8.72 -3.78
N ILE A 129 -7.58 9.78 -3.79
CA ILE A 129 -7.51 10.77 -2.72
C ILE A 129 -8.10 12.07 -3.25
N LEU A 130 -9.12 12.54 -2.56
CA LEU A 130 -9.87 13.75 -2.89
C LEU A 130 -9.69 14.76 -1.77
N LEU A 131 -9.28 15.97 -2.13
CA LEU A 131 -9.31 17.13 -1.25
C LEU A 131 -10.75 17.66 -1.12
N GLU A 132 -10.94 18.65 -0.25
CA GLU A 132 -12.13 19.49 -0.10
C GLU A 132 -12.91 19.69 -1.42
N GLU A 133 -14.24 19.70 -1.31
CA GLU A 133 -15.15 19.82 -2.45
C GLU A 133 -14.93 18.76 -3.56
N TYR A 134 -14.40 17.59 -3.20
CA TYR A 134 -14.17 16.45 -4.10
C TYR A 134 -13.11 16.70 -5.18
N GLN A 135 -12.19 17.65 -4.96
CA GLN A 135 -11.10 17.94 -5.89
C GLN A 135 -10.08 16.78 -5.91
N PRO A 136 -9.75 16.22 -7.09
CA PRO A 136 -8.75 15.15 -7.18
C PRO A 136 -7.35 15.61 -6.75
N LEU A 137 -6.78 14.95 -5.75
CA LEU A 137 -5.43 15.21 -5.26
C LEU A 137 -4.42 14.17 -5.74
N PHE A 138 -4.80 12.89 -5.69
CA PHE A 138 -3.95 11.77 -6.09
C PHE A 138 -4.82 10.61 -6.57
N ILE A 139 -4.41 9.98 -7.67
CA ILE A 139 -5.03 8.78 -8.20
C ILE A 139 -3.92 7.77 -8.49
N ASP A 140 -4.05 6.60 -7.89
CA ASP A 140 -3.31 5.40 -8.29
C ASP A 140 -4.31 4.40 -8.89
N SER A 141 -4.00 3.89 -10.07
CA SER A 141 -4.81 2.90 -10.77
C SER A 141 -3.89 1.84 -11.34
N VAL A 142 -3.88 0.68 -10.71
CA VAL A 142 -3.12 -0.49 -11.13
C VAL A 142 -4.06 -1.42 -11.87
N LEU A 143 -3.70 -1.77 -13.10
CA LEU A 143 -4.31 -2.84 -13.88
C LEU A 143 -3.25 -3.89 -14.19
N LEU A 144 -3.47 -5.10 -13.68
CA LEU A 144 -2.69 -6.27 -14.01
C LEU A 144 -3.56 -7.18 -14.85
N GLU A 145 -3.25 -7.29 -16.13
CA GLU A 145 -4.01 -8.10 -17.07
C GLU A 145 -3.03 -8.96 -17.89
N GLN A 146 -3.44 -10.18 -18.19
CA GLN A 146 -2.67 -11.04 -19.10
C GLN A 146 -2.67 -10.40 -20.49
N GLY A 147 -1.48 -10.11 -21.01
CA GLY A 147 -1.33 -9.62 -22.37
C GLY A 147 -1.34 -10.78 -23.35
N SER A 148 -1.68 -10.51 -24.61
CA SER A 148 -1.54 -11.48 -25.70
C SER A 148 -0.07 -11.86 -25.96
N ASP A 149 0.83 -10.89 -25.79
CA ASP A 149 2.24 -11.01 -26.22
C ASP A 149 3.20 -11.21 -25.03
N CYS A 150 2.75 -10.89 -23.82
CA CYS A 150 3.54 -10.99 -22.60
C CYS A 150 2.62 -11.17 -21.39
N THR A 151 2.85 -12.22 -20.64
CA THR A 151 2.15 -12.54 -19.40
C THR A 151 2.52 -11.57 -18.28
N ILE A 152 1.71 -11.51 -17.22
CA ILE A 152 2.06 -10.71 -16.03
C ILE A 152 3.36 -11.24 -15.41
N ALA A 153 3.54 -12.56 -15.33
CA ALA A 153 4.75 -13.18 -14.78
C ALA A 153 6.02 -12.76 -15.50
N GLU A 154 6.01 -12.72 -16.84
CA GLU A 154 7.14 -12.26 -17.64
C GLU A 154 7.45 -10.77 -17.41
N ARG A 155 6.45 -9.91 -17.20
CA ARG A 155 6.69 -8.50 -16.86
C ARG A 155 7.24 -8.31 -15.46
N MET A 156 6.77 -9.12 -14.51
CA MET A 156 7.13 -9.01 -13.09
C MET A 156 8.42 -9.76 -12.73
N GLN A 157 8.89 -10.66 -13.61
CA GLN A 157 10.12 -11.43 -13.43
C GLN A 157 10.12 -12.16 -12.08
N GLU A 158 11.16 -11.98 -11.26
CA GLU A 158 11.30 -12.62 -9.95
C GLU A 158 10.56 -11.90 -8.80
N TYR A 159 10.00 -10.72 -9.06
CA TYR A 159 9.29 -9.95 -8.05
C TYR A 159 7.90 -10.55 -7.79
N ASN A 160 7.64 -10.86 -6.52
CA ASN A 160 6.39 -11.49 -6.07
C ASN A 160 5.48 -10.53 -5.32
N VAL A 161 5.94 -9.31 -5.05
CA VAL A 161 5.20 -8.33 -4.24
C VAL A 161 5.33 -6.96 -4.86
N VAL A 162 4.22 -6.24 -4.96
CA VAL A 162 4.19 -4.81 -5.25
C VAL A 162 3.47 -4.13 -4.11
N ALA A 163 4.07 -3.08 -3.57
CA ALA A 163 3.49 -2.27 -2.52
C ALA A 163 3.56 -0.79 -2.87
N MET A 164 2.59 -0.05 -2.35
CA MET A 164 2.49 1.38 -2.41
C MET A 164 2.29 1.89 -0.99
N VAL A 165 3.06 2.90 -0.62
CA VAL A 165 2.85 3.69 0.59
C VAL A 165 2.55 5.12 0.16
N VAL A 166 1.40 5.67 0.53
CA VAL A 166 1.11 7.09 0.38
C VAL A 166 1.17 7.74 1.75
N LEU A 167 2.01 8.74 1.91
CA LEU A 167 2.07 9.61 3.09
C LEU A 167 1.61 11.00 2.67
N LEU A 168 0.59 11.53 3.31
CA LEU A 168 0.05 12.85 3.04
C LEU A 168 -0.19 13.60 4.35
N GLY A 169 0.22 14.86 4.41
CA GLY A 169 -0.08 15.77 5.51
C GLY A 169 1.14 16.24 6.31
N PRO A 170 1.00 17.37 7.02
CA PRO A 170 2.12 18.06 7.66
C PRO A 170 2.78 17.27 8.81
N LYS A 171 2.03 16.45 9.55
CA LYS A 171 2.56 15.64 10.67
C LYS A 171 3.44 14.49 10.19
N LEU A 172 3.33 14.11 8.92
CA LEU A 172 4.08 13.01 8.33
C LEU A 172 5.35 13.49 7.62
N LYS A 173 5.61 14.80 7.60
CA LYS A 173 6.71 15.38 6.81
C LYS A 173 8.07 14.79 7.16
N HIS A 174 8.36 14.64 8.46
CA HIS A 174 9.60 14.02 8.91
C HIS A 174 9.75 12.58 8.41
N ILE A 175 8.66 11.79 8.43
CA ILE A 175 8.65 10.40 7.95
C ILE A 175 8.85 10.35 6.43
N GLN A 176 8.24 11.29 5.70
CA GLN A 176 8.42 11.43 4.26
C GLN A 176 9.88 11.72 3.90
N ASP A 177 10.47 12.72 4.54
CA ASP A 177 11.83 13.17 4.27
C ASP A 177 12.83 12.05 4.62
N GLN A 178 12.67 11.40 5.77
CA GLN A 178 13.50 10.25 6.17
C GLN A 178 13.38 9.08 5.18
N MET A 179 12.15 8.67 4.82
CA MET A 179 11.95 7.57 3.87
C MET A 179 12.54 7.92 2.49
N GLN A 180 12.37 9.16 2.03
CA GLN A 180 12.90 9.60 0.75
C GLN A 180 14.43 9.57 0.71
N ASP A 181 15.09 10.08 1.75
CA ASP A 181 16.55 10.09 1.85
C ASP A 181 17.12 8.69 1.95
N GLU A 182 16.54 7.83 2.80
CA GLU A 182 16.98 6.44 2.95
C GLU A 182 16.78 5.63 1.65
N VAL A 183 15.61 5.72 1.01
CA VAL A 183 15.35 5.06 -0.28
C VAL A 183 16.31 5.56 -1.34
N LYS A 184 16.54 6.87 -1.43
CA LYS A 184 17.51 7.44 -2.37
C LYS A 184 18.91 6.89 -2.15
N ASN A 185 19.37 6.81 -0.90
CA ASN A 185 20.68 6.30 -0.57
C ASN A 185 20.81 4.80 -0.93
N VAL A 186 19.87 3.96 -0.49
CA VAL A 186 19.90 2.52 -0.75
C VAL A 186 19.81 2.23 -2.26
N MET A 187 18.90 2.89 -2.97
CA MET A 187 18.68 2.66 -4.40
C MET A 187 19.81 3.19 -5.25
N SER A 188 20.50 4.25 -4.81
CA SER A 188 21.73 4.68 -5.45
C SER A 188 22.72 3.52 -5.47
N VAL A 189 23.05 2.91 -4.33
CA VAL A 189 24.04 1.83 -4.24
C VAL A 189 23.61 0.59 -5.05
N GLN A 190 22.33 0.24 -5.03
CA GLN A 190 21.83 -0.99 -5.66
C GLN A 190 21.64 -0.91 -7.18
N LEU A 191 21.40 0.29 -7.73
CA LEU A 191 21.10 0.47 -9.17
C LEU A 191 22.29 1.02 -9.98
N HIS A 192 23.47 1.20 -9.39
CA HIS A 192 24.66 1.58 -10.16
C HIS A 192 25.03 0.46 -11.15
N PRO A 193 25.27 0.78 -12.44
CA PRO A 193 25.96 -0.15 -13.33
C PRO A 193 27.33 -0.48 -12.73
N PRO A 194 27.87 -1.71 -12.92
CA PRO A 194 29.26 -1.97 -12.57
C PRO A 194 30.12 -0.95 -13.31
N THR A 195 30.81 -0.10 -12.56
CA THR A 195 31.68 0.92 -13.14
C THR A 195 32.71 0.22 -14.01
N SER A 196 32.80 0.62 -15.26
CA SER A 196 33.83 0.21 -16.22
C SER A 196 35.21 0.75 -15.79
N GLY A 197 35.70 0.31 -14.64
CA GLY A 197 37.03 0.60 -14.13
C GLY A 197 38.02 -0.38 -14.72
N GLY A 198 38.86 0.08 -15.64
CA GLY A 198 39.94 -0.71 -16.22
C GLY A 198 40.87 -1.27 -15.14
N GLY A 199 40.97 -2.59 -15.08
CA GLY A 199 41.89 -3.32 -14.22
C GLY A 199 42.04 -4.74 -14.72
N ARG A 200 43.22 -5.08 -15.21
CA ARG A 200 43.54 -6.38 -15.82
C ARG A 200 43.56 -7.50 -14.76
N TYR A 201 43.14 -8.70 -15.18
CA TYR A 201 43.33 -10.01 -14.55
C TYR A 201 42.53 -10.33 -13.28
N ALA A 202 41.34 -10.92 -13.46
CA ALA A 202 40.89 -12.13 -12.75
C ALA A 202 39.56 -12.60 -13.36
N ALA A 203 39.58 -13.74 -14.05
CA ALA A 203 38.36 -14.41 -14.50
C ALA A 203 37.62 -14.99 -13.29
N ARG A 204 36.72 -14.21 -12.68
CA ARG A 204 35.61 -14.79 -11.90
C ARG A 204 34.58 -15.32 -12.90
N PRO A 205 34.01 -16.52 -12.69
CA PRO A 205 32.83 -16.93 -13.45
C PRO A 205 31.75 -15.89 -13.16
N GLN A 206 31.38 -15.09 -14.17
CA GLN A 206 30.21 -14.23 -14.10
C GLN A 206 29.01 -15.14 -13.90
N ALA A 207 28.28 -14.93 -12.80
CA ALA A 207 26.93 -15.46 -12.70
C ALA A 207 26.16 -14.99 -13.94
N LEU A 208 25.52 -15.92 -14.66
CA LEU A 208 24.87 -15.69 -15.96
C LEU A 208 23.75 -14.64 -15.94
N HIS A 209 23.40 -14.09 -14.77
CA HIS A 209 22.49 -12.96 -14.64
C HIS A 209 22.98 -12.00 -13.53
N PRO A 210 22.95 -10.68 -13.74
CA PRO A 210 22.92 -9.74 -12.62
C PRO A 210 21.75 -10.16 -11.73
N GLN A 211 22.02 -10.54 -10.48
CA GLN A 211 20.95 -10.83 -9.52
C GLN A 211 20.17 -9.54 -9.32
N SER A 212 18.87 -9.51 -9.68
CA SER A 212 18.08 -8.31 -9.42
C SER A 212 18.05 -8.05 -7.92
N PRO A 213 18.06 -6.78 -7.49
CA PRO A 213 18.01 -6.47 -6.07
C PRO A 213 16.75 -7.08 -5.44
N PRO A 214 16.85 -7.66 -4.21
CA PRO A 214 15.73 -8.35 -3.55
C PRO A 214 14.53 -7.43 -3.29
N LEU A 215 14.77 -6.12 -3.24
CA LEU A 215 13.77 -5.09 -3.11
C LEU A 215 14.22 -3.86 -3.90
N VAL A 216 13.30 -3.29 -4.69
CA VAL A 216 13.46 -1.98 -5.33
C VAL A 216 12.38 -1.07 -4.80
N ALA A 217 12.75 0.15 -4.43
CA ALA A 217 11.82 1.17 -3.98
C ALA A 217 12.07 2.48 -4.72
N SER A 218 11.03 3.30 -4.82
CA SER A 218 11.12 4.68 -5.29
C SER A 218 10.23 5.54 -4.43
N CYS A 219 10.60 6.81 -4.24
CA CYS A 219 9.79 7.80 -3.53
C CYS A 219 9.60 9.02 -4.43
N SER A 220 8.38 9.52 -4.50
CA SER A 220 8.02 10.68 -5.32
C SER A 220 7.10 11.62 -4.55
N PRO A 221 7.47 12.89 -4.37
CA PRO A 221 6.59 13.87 -3.78
C PRO A 221 5.43 14.19 -4.73
N PHE A 222 4.27 14.48 -4.17
CA PHE A 222 3.11 15.01 -4.88
C PHE A 222 2.43 16.08 -4.02
N SER A 223 1.39 16.74 -4.55
CA SER A 223 0.74 17.94 -4.01
C SER A 223 1.54 19.23 -4.21
N ARG A 224 0.84 20.34 -4.47
CA ARG A 224 1.44 21.67 -4.60
C ARG A 224 2.03 22.20 -3.29
N MET A 225 1.58 21.64 -2.16
CA MET A 225 2.04 22.03 -0.83
C MET A 225 3.26 21.23 -0.36
N GLY A 226 3.74 20.26 -1.15
CA GLY A 226 4.91 19.44 -0.80
C GLY A 226 4.71 18.54 0.43
N THR A 227 3.45 18.30 0.81
CA THR A 227 3.05 17.50 1.98
C THR A 227 2.60 16.09 1.60
N GLY A 228 2.67 15.71 0.33
CA GLY A 228 2.34 14.38 -0.17
C GLY A 228 3.59 13.67 -0.70
N MET A 229 3.69 12.37 -0.44
CA MET A 229 4.70 11.49 -1.01
C MET A 229 4.11 10.11 -1.27
N VAL A 230 4.43 9.54 -2.42
CA VAL A 230 4.16 8.12 -2.72
C VAL A 230 5.49 7.37 -2.78
N ALA A 231 5.58 6.27 -2.05
CA ALA A 231 6.62 5.27 -2.22
C ALA A 231 6.05 4.06 -2.95
N ARG A 232 6.75 3.56 -3.98
CA ARG A 232 6.42 2.32 -4.67
C ARG A 232 7.54 1.32 -4.46
N ILE A 233 7.18 0.11 -4.08
CA ILE A 233 8.10 -0.96 -3.72
C ILE A 233 7.77 -2.19 -4.55
N VAL A 234 8.78 -2.85 -5.11
CA VAL A 234 8.67 -4.21 -5.63
C VAL A 234 9.68 -5.08 -4.91
N ALA A 235 9.30 -6.31 -4.55
CA ALA A 235 10.17 -7.21 -3.80
C ALA A 235 9.99 -8.66 -4.18
N VAL A 236 11.05 -9.46 -4.01
CA VAL A 236 11.05 -10.90 -4.27
C VAL A 236 10.27 -11.67 -3.21
N SER A 237 10.11 -11.11 -2.00
CA SER A 237 9.39 -11.74 -0.89
C SER A 237 8.55 -10.74 -0.10
N THR A 238 7.53 -11.26 0.60
CA THR A 238 6.71 -10.47 1.53
C THR A 238 7.51 -10.00 2.75
N GLU A 239 8.51 -10.79 3.17
CA GLU A 239 9.38 -10.46 4.30
C GLU A 239 10.19 -9.17 4.06
N SER A 240 10.72 -9.00 2.85
CA SER A 240 11.44 -7.76 2.49
C SER A 240 10.53 -6.54 2.58
N VAL A 241 9.27 -6.66 2.14
CA VAL A 241 8.30 -5.56 2.26
C VAL A 241 7.87 -5.34 3.72
N TYR A 242 7.63 -6.39 4.50
CA TYR A 242 7.34 -6.24 5.93
C TYR A 242 8.48 -5.53 6.67
N THR A 243 9.73 -5.86 6.36
CA THR A 243 10.91 -5.22 6.94
C THR A 243 10.97 -3.75 6.56
N PHE A 244 10.76 -3.43 5.28
CA PHE A 244 10.69 -2.06 4.78
C PHE A 244 9.58 -1.25 5.48
N LEU A 245 8.37 -1.79 5.53
CA LEU A 245 7.21 -1.12 6.13
C LEU A 245 7.37 -0.96 7.64
N ARG A 246 7.86 -1.98 8.36
CA ARG A 246 8.12 -1.90 9.80
C ARG A 246 9.12 -0.80 10.12
N HIS A 247 10.22 -0.72 9.38
CA HIS A 247 11.26 0.28 9.58
C HIS A 247 10.72 1.69 9.38
N HIS A 248 10.16 1.98 8.20
CA HIS A 248 9.77 3.35 7.87
C HIS A 248 8.47 3.81 8.53
N LEU A 249 7.57 2.90 8.91
CA LEU A 249 6.29 3.25 9.54
C LEU A 249 6.30 3.15 11.06
N ALA A 250 7.43 2.77 11.69
CA ALA A 250 7.57 2.73 13.14
C ALA A 250 7.24 4.09 13.80
N ALA A 251 7.64 5.19 13.16
CA ALA A 251 7.37 6.56 13.61
C ALA A 251 5.87 6.92 13.68
N LEU A 252 4.97 6.05 13.20
CA LEU A 252 3.53 6.22 13.35
C LEU A 252 2.98 5.80 14.73
N GLU A 253 3.77 5.09 15.54
CA GLU A 253 3.36 4.59 16.85
C GLU A 253 2.70 5.67 17.75
N PRO A 254 3.25 6.89 17.89
CA PRO A 254 2.64 7.92 18.74
C PRO A 254 1.22 8.33 18.29
N PHE A 255 0.90 8.18 17.00
CA PHE A 255 -0.41 8.51 16.44
C PHE A 255 -1.39 7.35 16.52
N LEU A 256 -0.90 6.12 16.38
CA LEU A 256 -1.72 4.91 16.29
C LEU A 256 -1.93 4.26 17.66
N GLY A 257 -0.99 4.47 18.57
CA GLY A 257 -0.91 3.83 19.89
C GLY A 257 -0.25 2.44 19.86
N VAL A 258 0.14 1.96 18.69
CA VAL A 258 0.86 0.69 18.47
C VAL A 258 1.79 0.87 17.28
N THR A 259 2.95 0.20 17.30
CA THR A 259 3.92 0.23 16.21
C THR A 259 3.39 -0.60 15.02
N PRO A 260 3.23 -0.03 13.82
CA PRO A 260 2.83 -0.81 12.64
C PRO A 260 3.78 -1.96 12.36
N TYR A 261 3.23 -3.12 11.98
CA TYR A 261 3.99 -4.32 11.60
C TYR A 261 4.97 -4.84 12.68
N SER A 262 4.72 -4.51 13.95
CA SER A 262 5.43 -5.13 15.07
C SER A 262 5.24 -6.64 15.06
N SER A 263 6.32 -7.39 15.27
CA SER A 263 6.23 -8.84 15.49
C SER A 263 5.33 -9.10 16.70
N SER A 264 4.35 -10.00 16.54
CA SER A 264 3.59 -10.54 17.67
C SER A 264 4.44 -11.53 18.45
#